data_AF-A0A964YIF9-F1
#
_entry.id   AF-A0A964YIF9-F1
#
_cell.length_a   1.000
_cell.length_b   1.000
_cell.length_c   1.000
_cell.angle_alpha   90.00
_cell.angle_beta   90.00
_cell.angle_gamma   90.00
#
_symmetry.space_group_name_H-M   'P 1'
#
loop_
_entity.id
_entity.type
_entity.pdbx_description
1 polymer ?
#
loop_
_entity_poly.entity_id
_entity_poly.type
_entity_poly.pdbx_seq_one_letter_code
_entity_poly.pdbx_strand_id
1 'polypeptide(L)'
;MYSITAASLLLRGQLANSAEREGLRVIPGVYGDDATKTPILDANGKTIKNTTSISAFDYFFSDGFGAYGPDDTNLYDRTTFRLRELNLGYNIPKKWLTKTPFGSANISFSGRNLWFYCPNILKGLNLDPEVLSDVSTSNIQGIDLGAAPSTRRYGVNLRVSF
;
A
#
# COMPACT_ATOMS: atom_id res chain seq x y z
N MET A 1 -6.77 5.88 4.29
CA MET A 1 -6.85 4.53 4.87
C MET A 1 -5.97 4.54 6.08
N TYR A 2 -6.52 4.18 7.22
CA TYR A 2 -5.73 3.88 8.40
C TYR A 2 -5.20 2.45 8.29
N SER A 3 -3.89 2.24 8.44
CA SER A 3 -3.27 0.91 8.31
C SER A 3 -2.39 0.57 9.51
N ILE A 4 -2.84 -0.40 10.31
CA ILE A 4 -2.05 -1.01 11.39
C ILE A 4 -0.98 -1.93 10.81
N THR A 5 -1.22 -2.55 9.66
CA THR A 5 -0.23 -3.40 8.99
C THR A 5 1.02 -2.60 8.64
N ALA A 6 0.84 -1.40 8.06
CA ALA A 6 1.94 -0.50 7.74
C ALA A 6 2.75 -0.13 8.99
N ALA A 7 2.04 0.28 10.05
CA ALA A 7 2.63 0.64 11.33
C ALA A 7 3.41 -0.53 11.95
N SER A 8 2.86 -1.74 11.88
CA SER A 8 3.48 -2.97 12.39
C SER A 8 4.74 -3.36 11.61
N LEU A 9 4.73 -3.18 10.27
CA LEU A 9 5.89 -3.48 9.43
C LEU A 9 7.03 -2.46 9.64
N LEU A 10 6.70 -1.19 9.85
CA LEU A 10 7.64 -0.16 10.28
C LEU A 10 8.27 -0.51 11.63
N LEU A 11 7.43 -0.76 12.64
CA LEU A 11 7.82 -1.14 14.00
C LEU A 11 8.82 -2.30 13.99
N ARG A 12 8.50 -3.37 13.25
CA ARG A 12 9.27 -4.63 13.18
C ARG A 12 10.50 -4.57 12.28
N GLY A 13 10.81 -3.43 11.65
CA GLY A 13 12.02 -3.32 10.83
C GLY A 13 11.94 -4.09 9.51
N GLN A 14 10.73 -4.35 9.02
CA GLN A 14 10.50 -5.17 7.82
C GLN A 14 10.54 -4.36 6.52
N LEU A 15 10.80 -3.06 6.62
CA LEU A 15 10.85 -2.14 5.49
C LEU A 15 12.26 -1.57 5.37
N ALA A 16 12.67 -1.26 4.14
CA ALA A 16 14.00 -0.71 3.88
C ALA A 16 14.24 0.63 4.62
N ASN A 17 13.18 1.43 4.83
CA ASN A 17 13.26 2.69 5.59
C ASN A 17 13.37 2.50 7.11
N SER A 18 13.18 1.28 7.62
CA SER A 18 13.35 0.92 9.03
C SER A 18 14.56 0.03 9.29
N ALA A 19 15.47 -0.08 8.32
CA ALA A 19 16.70 -0.86 8.45
C ALA A 19 17.72 -0.25 9.43
N GLU A 20 17.89 1.08 9.42
CA GLU A 20 18.80 1.77 10.34
C GLU A 20 18.10 2.03 11.69
N ARG A 21 18.36 1.14 12.66
CA ARG A 21 17.67 1.11 13.96
C ARG A 21 18.46 1.68 15.14
N GLU A 22 19.69 2.14 14.92
CA GLU A 22 20.54 2.73 15.96
C GLU A 22 20.78 4.23 15.74
N GLY A 23 20.36 4.76 14.59
CA GLY A 23 20.57 6.16 14.23
C GLY A 23 19.66 7.11 15.02
N LEU A 24 20.23 8.21 15.50
CA LEU A 24 19.47 9.35 16.00
C LEU A 24 18.83 10.11 14.84
N ARG A 25 17.59 10.56 15.02
CA ARG A 25 16.82 11.26 13.99
C ARG A 25 16.23 12.55 14.53
N VAL A 26 16.31 13.62 13.75
CA VAL A 26 15.60 14.86 14.03
C VAL A 26 14.37 14.91 13.14
N ILE A 27 13.19 14.92 13.76
CA ILE A 27 11.93 15.04 13.01
C ILE A 27 11.85 16.46 12.43
N PRO A 28 11.65 16.62 11.11
CA PRO A 28 11.42 17.92 10.51
C PRO A 28 10.19 18.58 11.13
N GLY A 29 10.36 19.78 11.67
CA GLY A 29 9.28 20.50 12.34
C GLY A 29 9.78 21.79 13.00
N VAL A 30 8.87 22.43 13.70
CA VAL A 30 9.14 23.62 14.53
C VAL A 30 8.74 23.30 15.97
N TYR A 31 9.40 23.91 16.94
CA TYR A 31 8.94 23.80 18.33
C TYR A 31 7.57 24.45 18.46
N GLY A 32 6.66 23.77 19.15
CA GLY A 32 5.31 24.24 19.42
C GLY A 32 5.05 24.30 20.91
N ASP A 33 4.18 25.21 21.31
CA ASP A 33 3.68 25.29 22.67
C ASP A 33 2.57 24.24 22.87
N ASP A 34 2.71 23.41 23.89
CA ASP A 34 1.81 22.27 24.09
C ASP A 34 0.39 22.68 24.51
N ALA A 35 0.22 23.84 25.15
CA ALA A 35 -1.08 24.33 25.60
C ALA A 35 -1.87 25.01 24.48
N THR A 36 -1.20 25.79 23.63
CA THR A 36 -1.83 26.59 22.56
C THR A 36 -1.76 25.95 21.19
N LYS A 37 -0.91 24.91 21.02
CA LYS A 37 -0.65 24.21 19.75
C LYS A 37 -0.15 25.15 18.63
N THR A 38 0.43 26.30 19.01
CA THR A 38 1.01 27.27 18.06
C THR A 38 2.54 27.16 18.03
N PRO A 39 3.20 27.53 16.90
CA PRO A 39 4.65 27.54 16.82
C PRO A 39 5.27 28.54 17.80
N ILE A 40 6.33 28.12 18.49
CA ILE A 40 7.16 29.02 19.29
C ILE A 40 8.00 29.87 18.34
N LEU A 41 7.94 31.18 18.54
CA LEU A 41 8.68 32.17 17.75
C LEU A 41 9.93 32.65 18.51
N ASP A 42 10.99 32.94 17.76
CA ASP A 42 12.18 33.60 18.29
C ASP A 42 11.92 35.09 18.56
N ALA A 43 12.93 35.79 19.10
CA ALA A 43 12.85 37.23 19.38
C ALA A 43 12.58 38.11 18.14
N ASN A 44 12.73 37.56 16.93
CA ASN A 44 12.48 38.23 15.66
C ASN A 44 11.16 37.78 15.00
N GLY A 45 10.32 37.01 15.70
CA GLY A 45 9.03 36.53 15.20
C GLY A 45 9.11 35.36 14.21
N LYS A 46 10.25 34.66 14.12
CA LYS A 46 10.45 33.52 13.22
C LYS A 46 10.29 32.19 13.97
N THR A 47 9.76 31.17 13.30
CA THR A 47 9.61 29.83 13.88
C THR A 47 10.97 29.18 14.17
N ILE A 48 11.07 28.55 15.34
CA ILE A 48 12.28 27.85 15.77
C ILE A 48 12.22 26.41 15.25
N LYS A 49 13.19 26.03 14.40
CA LYS A 49 13.28 24.65 13.89
C LYS A 49 13.61 23.67 15.00
N ASN A 50 12.97 22.50 14.96
CA ASN A 50 13.30 21.41 15.86
C ASN A 50 14.74 20.92 15.61
N THR A 51 15.53 20.81 16.68
CA THR A 51 16.88 20.24 16.67
C THR A 51 17.03 19.08 17.66
N THR A 52 15.98 18.76 18.41
CA THR A 52 15.97 17.65 19.36
C THR A 52 16.01 16.35 18.59
N SER A 53 17.09 15.60 18.76
CA SER A 53 17.22 14.25 18.23
C SER A 53 16.45 13.26 19.10
N ILE A 54 15.76 12.34 18.47
CA ILE A 54 15.12 11.20 19.12
C ILE A 54 15.79 9.90 18.69
N SER A 55 15.72 8.88 19.55
CA SER A 55 16.24 7.56 19.20
C SER A 55 15.36 6.91 18.14
N ALA A 56 15.90 5.92 17.43
CA ALA A 56 15.09 5.10 16.52
C ALA A 56 14.00 4.31 17.28
N PHE A 57 14.23 3.98 18.55
CA PHE A 57 13.20 3.41 19.41
C PHE A 57 12.05 4.41 19.60
N ASP A 58 12.33 5.65 19.97
CA ASP A 58 11.29 6.67 20.13
C ASP A 58 10.56 6.94 18.82
N TYR A 59 11.29 6.94 17.69
CA TYR A 59 10.72 7.18 16.37
C TYR A 59 9.77 6.08 15.90
N PHE A 60 10.09 4.80 16.12
CA PHE A 60 9.31 3.67 15.60
C PHE A 60 8.42 2.96 16.63
N PHE A 61 8.75 3.02 17.91
CA PHE A 61 8.14 2.23 19.00
C PHE A 61 7.37 3.06 20.02
N SER A 62 7.75 4.32 20.28
CA SER A 62 7.04 5.18 21.25
C SER A 62 6.10 6.16 20.52
N ASP A 63 6.01 7.40 21.00
CA ASP A 63 5.09 8.45 20.51
C ASP A 63 5.48 9.05 19.14
N GLY A 64 6.38 8.39 18.40
CA GLY A 64 6.87 8.82 17.10
C GLY A 64 5.93 8.45 15.94
N PHE A 65 6.50 8.03 14.81
CA PHE A 65 5.78 7.65 13.58
C PHE A 65 5.58 6.13 13.49
N GLY A 66 5.34 5.51 14.65
CA GLY A 66 5.26 4.07 14.84
C GLY A 66 3.84 3.56 15.05
N ALA A 67 3.72 2.27 15.35
CA ALA A 67 2.44 1.63 15.67
C ALA A 67 1.78 2.15 16.96
N TYR A 68 2.55 2.75 17.86
CA TYR A 68 2.08 3.29 19.13
C TYR A 68 2.06 4.83 19.17
N GLY A 69 2.41 5.48 18.05
CA GLY A 69 2.37 6.93 17.92
C GLY A 69 0.98 7.46 17.56
N PRO A 70 0.87 8.75 17.22
CA PRO A 70 -0.40 9.36 16.82
C PRO A 70 -1.02 8.67 15.60
N ASP A 71 -2.34 8.45 15.63
CA ASP A 71 -3.05 7.73 14.57
C ASP A 71 -2.91 8.37 13.18
N ASP A 72 -2.78 9.70 13.12
CA ASP A 72 -2.59 10.45 11.88
C ASP A 72 -1.33 10.02 11.11
N THR A 73 -0.31 9.50 11.81
CA THR A 73 0.93 9.02 11.18
C THR A 73 0.72 7.70 10.41
N ASN A 74 -0.37 7.00 10.69
CA ASN A 74 -0.73 5.73 10.06
C ASN A 74 -1.88 5.89 9.04
N LEU A 75 -2.20 7.13 8.66
CA LEU A 75 -3.18 7.45 7.65
C LEU A 75 -2.53 7.64 6.28
N TYR A 76 -2.88 6.77 5.34
CA TYR A 76 -2.35 6.77 3.97
C TYR A 76 -3.42 7.18 2.95
N ASP A 77 -3.03 7.93 1.93
CA ASP A 77 -3.90 8.13 0.76
C ASP A 77 -3.94 6.86 -0.09
N ARG A 78 -5.16 6.41 -0.42
CA ARG A 78 -5.45 5.19 -1.17
C ARG A 78 -5.42 5.39 -2.69
N THR A 79 -5.02 6.56 -3.20
CA THR A 79 -4.85 6.78 -4.64
C THR A 79 -4.06 5.63 -5.26
N THR A 80 -4.69 4.93 -6.20
CA THR A 80 -4.15 3.68 -6.76
C THR A 80 -4.38 3.63 -8.26
N PHE A 81 -3.30 3.35 -8.99
CA PHE A 81 -3.36 2.97 -10.40
C PHE A 81 -3.28 1.46 -10.50
N ARG A 82 -4.17 0.81 -11.26
CA ARG A 82 -4.26 -0.65 -11.30
C ARG A 82 -4.51 -1.19 -12.70
N LEU A 83 -3.72 -2.17 -13.11
CA LEU A 83 -4.04 -3.05 -14.24
C LEU A 83 -4.96 -4.16 -13.73
N ARG A 84 -6.27 -3.86 -13.71
CA ARG A 84 -7.29 -4.75 -13.13
C ARG A 84 -7.43 -6.03 -13.92
N GLU A 85 -7.60 -5.92 -15.24
CA GLU A 85 -7.90 -7.04 -16.12
C GLU A 85 -7.20 -6.89 -17.46
N LEU A 86 -6.70 -8.01 -17.97
CA LEU A 86 -6.16 -8.13 -19.33
C LEU A 86 -6.71 -9.41 -19.94
N ASN A 87 -7.33 -9.31 -21.12
CA ASN A 87 -7.81 -10.46 -21.86
C ASN A 87 -7.22 -10.42 -23.27
N LEU A 88 -6.50 -11.48 -23.63
CA LEU A 88 -5.92 -11.66 -24.96
C LEU A 88 -6.53 -12.91 -25.58
N GLY A 89 -7.20 -12.78 -26.71
CA GLY A 89 -7.83 -13.89 -27.42
C GLY A 89 -7.27 -14.05 -28.83
N TYR A 90 -7.06 -15.29 -29.24
CA TYR A 90 -6.70 -15.66 -30.60
C TYR A 90 -7.72 -16.63 -31.18
N ASN A 91 -8.37 -16.20 -32.26
CA ASN A 91 -9.27 -17.04 -33.04
C ASN A 91 -8.46 -17.85 -34.04
N ILE A 92 -8.54 -19.18 -33.93
CA ILE A 92 -7.85 -20.08 -34.84
C ILE A 92 -8.52 -19.96 -36.23
N PRO A 93 -7.76 -19.68 -37.30
CA PRO A 93 -8.32 -19.56 -38.64
C PRO A 93 -9.04 -20.83 -39.07
N LYS A 94 -10.26 -20.69 -39.62
CA LYS A 94 -11.05 -21.84 -40.10
C LYS A 94 -10.29 -22.77 -41.05
N LYS A 95 -9.39 -22.22 -41.87
CA LYS A 95 -8.54 -23.00 -42.79
C LYS A 95 -7.75 -24.10 -42.07
N TRP A 96 -7.29 -23.84 -40.85
CA TRP A 96 -6.51 -24.79 -40.05
C TRP A 96 -7.39 -25.85 -39.38
N LEU A 97 -8.70 -25.59 -39.27
CA LEU A 97 -9.68 -26.49 -38.67
C LEU A 97 -10.37 -27.41 -39.69
N THR A 98 -10.16 -27.20 -40.99
CA THR A 98 -10.82 -27.95 -42.09
C THR A 98 -10.65 -29.47 -42.03
N LYS A 99 -9.58 -29.97 -41.41
CA LYS A 99 -9.31 -31.41 -41.22
C LYS A 99 -9.67 -31.93 -39.81
N THR A 100 -10.37 -31.13 -39.03
CA THR A 100 -10.74 -31.43 -37.63
C THR A 100 -12.27 -31.41 -37.48
N PRO A 101 -12.85 -32.06 -36.46
CA PRO A 101 -14.29 -32.06 -36.24
C PRO A 101 -14.83 -30.75 -35.63
N PHE A 102 -14.09 -29.64 -35.76
CA PHE A 102 -14.38 -28.39 -35.06
C PHE A 102 -14.76 -27.27 -36.04
N GLY A 103 -15.95 -26.68 -35.88
CA GLY A 103 -16.40 -25.50 -36.61
C GLY A 103 -15.72 -24.18 -36.19
N SER A 104 -15.29 -24.06 -34.94
CA SER A 104 -14.48 -22.92 -34.48
C SER A 104 -13.63 -23.26 -33.25
N ALA A 105 -12.50 -22.59 -33.09
CA ALA A 105 -11.66 -22.70 -31.90
C ALA A 105 -11.04 -21.34 -31.53
N ASN A 106 -11.06 -21.02 -30.25
CA ASN A 106 -10.46 -19.82 -29.68
C ASN A 106 -9.62 -20.21 -28.47
N ILE A 107 -8.38 -19.71 -28.43
CA ILE A 107 -7.55 -19.74 -27.23
C ILE A 107 -7.49 -18.32 -26.66
N SER A 108 -7.69 -18.20 -25.36
CA SER A 108 -7.60 -16.91 -24.68
C SER A 108 -6.82 -17.02 -23.39
N PHE A 109 -6.15 -15.93 -23.05
CA PHE A 109 -5.47 -15.71 -21.80
C PHE A 109 -6.20 -14.58 -21.06
N SER A 110 -6.52 -14.82 -19.79
CA SER A 110 -7.10 -13.84 -18.89
C SER A 110 -6.20 -13.61 -17.69
N GLY A 111 -6.00 -12.36 -17.33
CA GLY A 111 -5.24 -11.95 -16.16
C GLY A 111 -6.07 -11.00 -15.31
N ARG A 112 -6.05 -11.18 -13.99
CA ARG A 112 -6.76 -10.33 -13.03
C ARG A 112 -5.85 -9.90 -11.89
N ASN A 113 -5.98 -8.64 -11.48
CA ASN A 113 -5.15 -7.96 -10.49
C ASN A 113 -3.65 -8.03 -10.83
N LEU A 114 -3.31 -7.67 -12.07
CA LEU A 114 -1.98 -7.91 -12.63
C LEU A 114 -0.90 -7.01 -12.06
N TRP A 115 -1.26 -5.78 -11.72
CA TRP A 115 -0.32 -4.80 -11.20
C TRP A 115 -1.07 -3.65 -10.55
N PHE A 116 -0.46 -3.05 -9.53
CA PHE A 116 -0.93 -1.81 -8.94
C PHE A 116 0.24 -0.91 -8.53
N TYR A 117 -0.03 0.37 -8.43
CA TYR A 117 0.90 1.38 -7.94
C TYR A 117 0.16 2.41 -7.09
N CYS A 118 0.72 2.68 -5.91
CA CYS A 118 0.16 3.58 -4.91
C CYS A 118 1.19 4.66 -4.61
N PRO A 119 1.13 5.85 -5.25
CA PRO A 119 2.15 6.89 -5.10
C PRO A 119 2.28 7.42 -3.67
N ASN A 120 1.19 7.40 -2.90
CA ASN A 120 1.10 8.02 -1.58
C ASN A 120 1.22 6.99 -0.43
N ILE A 121 1.67 5.77 -0.74
CA ILE A 121 1.99 4.73 0.24
C ILE A 121 3.51 4.62 0.34
N LEU A 122 4.01 4.28 1.54
CA LEU A 122 5.44 4.09 1.77
C LEU A 122 6.06 3.13 0.76
N LYS A 123 7.16 3.59 0.15
CA LYS A 123 7.92 2.78 -0.80
C LYS A 123 8.42 1.49 -0.13
N GLY A 124 8.18 0.35 -0.78
CA GLY A 124 8.57 -0.96 -0.27
C GLY A 124 7.54 -1.61 0.66
N LEU A 125 6.49 -0.90 1.09
CA LEU A 125 5.41 -1.50 1.86
C LEU A 125 4.61 -2.51 1.03
N ASN A 126 4.47 -2.24 -0.28
CA ASN A 126 3.75 -3.09 -1.25
C ASN A 126 2.35 -3.52 -0.76
N LEU A 127 1.69 -2.63 -0.03
CA LEU A 127 0.36 -2.85 0.51
C LEU A 127 -0.68 -2.48 -0.54
N ASP A 128 -1.60 -3.41 -0.78
CA ASP A 128 -2.72 -3.21 -1.68
C ASP A 128 -3.87 -2.52 -0.93
N PRO A 129 -4.18 -1.24 -1.21
CA PRO A 129 -5.20 -0.51 -0.49
C PRO A 129 -6.63 -0.86 -0.94
N GLU A 130 -6.85 -1.75 -1.91
CA GLU A 130 -8.19 -2.31 -2.19
C GLU A 130 -8.51 -3.51 -1.29
N VAL A 131 -7.51 -4.11 -0.66
CA VAL A 131 -7.75 -5.14 0.35
C VAL A 131 -8.09 -4.45 1.65
N LEU A 132 -9.30 -4.72 2.14
CA LEU A 132 -9.74 -4.32 3.47
C LEU A 132 -9.63 -5.55 4.39
N SER A 133 -9.38 -5.32 5.67
CA SER A 133 -9.44 -6.41 6.63
C SER A 133 -10.85 -6.98 6.74
N ASP A 134 -10.94 -8.29 6.92
CA ASP A 134 -12.16 -9.09 7.03
C ASP A 134 -12.94 -8.80 8.33
N VAL A 135 -13.25 -7.53 8.61
CA VAL A 135 -14.24 -7.15 9.61
C VAL A 135 -15.63 -7.37 8.99
N SER A 136 -15.90 -8.63 8.70
CA SER A 136 -16.95 -9.17 7.82
C SER A 136 -18.39 -8.92 8.29
N THR A 137 -18.57 -8.23 9.41
CA THR A 137 -19.88 -7.98 10.03
C THR A 137 -20.26 -6.50 10.14
N SER A 138 -19.45 -5.57 9.64
CA SER A 138 -19.70 -4.13 9.77
C SER A 138 -19.38 -3.33 8.50
N ASN A 139 -20.05 -2.19 8.31
CA ASN A 139 -19.78 -1.23 7.23
C ASN A 139 -18.50 -0.41 7.47
N ILE A 140 -17.48 -1.02 8.08
CA ILE A 140 -16.20 -0.38 8.36
C ILE A 140 -15.39 -0.40 7.07
N GLN A 141 -15.08 0.79 6.56
CA GLN A 141 -14.26 0.98 5.37
C GLN A 141 -13.07 1.85 5.68
N GLY A 142 -12.00 1.69 4.89
CA GLY A 142 -10.83 2.55 5.01
C GLY A 142 -9.89 2.19 6.17
N ILE A 143 -10.08 1.00 6.76
CA ILE A 143 -9.22 0.46 7.81
C ILE A 143 -8.57 -0.83 7.31
N ASP A 144 -7.27 -0.95 7.53
CA ASP A 144 -6.48 -2.17 7.35
C ASP A 144 -5.87 -2.60 8.70
N LEU A 145 -6.20 -3.84 9.09
CA LEU A 145 -5.93 -4.53 10.35
C LEU A 145 -5.23 -5.89 10.11
N GLY A 146 -4.27 -5.95 9.19
CA GLY A 146 -3.54 -7.19 8.89
C GLY A 146 -4.25 -8.07 7.86
N ALA A 147 -4.82 -7.46 6.82
CA ALA A 147 -5.49 -8.24 5.78
C ALA A 147 -4.51 -9.15 5.03
N ALA A 148 -5.03 -10.27 4.51
CA ALA A 148 -4.23 -11.16 3.67
C ALA A 148 -3.76 -10.43 2.39
N PRO A 149 -2.54 -10.70 1.88
CA PRO A 149 -2.06 -10.06 0.65
C PRO A 149 -2.99 -10.30 -0.54
N SER A 150 -3.07 -9.32 -1.45
CA SER A 150 -3.87 -9.49 -2.66
C SER A 150 -3.24 -10.51 -3.60
N THR A 151 -4.10 -11.29 -4.28
CA THR A 151 -3.66 -12.31 -5.22
C THR A 151 -3.62 -11.77 -6.63
N ARG A 152 -2.56 -12.10 -7.38
CA ARG A 152 -2.51 -11.96 -8.84
C ARG A 152 -2.95 -13.27 -9.49
N ARG A 153 -3.89 -13.22 -10.44
CA ARG A 153 -4.48 -14.42 -11.05
C ARG A 153 -4.32 -14.41 -12.56
N TYR A 154 -4.07 -15.59 -13.12
CA TYR A 154 -3.94 -15.82 -14.55
C TYR A 154 -4.72 -17.08 -14.92
N GLY A 155 -5.26 -17.12 -16.12
CA GLY A 155 -6.01 -18.24 -16.66
C GLY A 155 -5.82 -18.35 -18.17
N VAL A 156 -5.88 -19.58 -18.65
CA VAL A 156 -5.96 -19.88 -20.08
C VAL A 156 -7.29 -20.59 -20.32
N ASN A 157 -8.02 -20.16 -21.34
CA ASN A 157 -9.29 -20.74 -21.74
C ASN A 157 -9.22 -21.18 -23.20
N LEU A 158 -9.60 -22.43 -23.45
CA LEU A 158 -9.80 -22.97 -24.79
C LEU A 158 -11.30 -23.17 -25.01
N ARG A 159 -11.85 -22.49 -26.00
CA ARG A 159 -13.25 -22.65 -26.43
C ARG A 159 -13.28 -23.28 -27.80
N VAL A 160 -14.05 -24.35 -27.94
CA VAL A 160 -14.20 -25.09 -29.19
C VAL A 160 -15.68 -25.28 -29.49
N SER A 161 -16.05 -25.23 -30.77
CA SER A 161 -17.38 -25.57 -31.27
C SER A 161 -17.25 -26.69 -32.29
N PHE A 162 -18.19 -27.62 -32.28
CA PHE A 162 -18.25 -28.78 -33.17
C PHE A 162 -19.08 -28.42 -34.41
#